data_AF-A0A316RCC7-F1
#
_entry.id   AF-A0A316RCC7-F1
#
_cell.length_a   1.000
_cell.length_b   1.000
_cell.length_c   1.000
_cell.angle_alpha   90.00
_cell.angle_beta   90.00
_cell.angle_gamma   90.00
#
_symmetry.space_group_name_H-M   'P 1'
#
loop_
_entity.id
_entity.type
_entity.pdbx_description
1 polymer ?
#
loop_
_entity_poly.entity_id
_entity_poly.type
_entity_poly.pdbx_seq_one_letter_code
_entity_poly.pdbx_strand_id
1 'polypeptide(L)'
;MRKNLPIILLSALVVIGLLVGVGYYFQTYRHGKAPEEGLTVVTAESTTASNKRTLLAENKEGDFQLYAQGDKAILVHQGKSKTFSGWSHYLTKERPKLYYTDLNGDKKKELVVRLVSGIDRSTGQELYTYDLYVLTPHKQKDGSFEYDLVVADRESWKRPFTQAVKCSVTQLKNDPMRVQVAMGNASGSLSFDEKTGISTSKYTAFSRAETNTDGTPQTIYGWDYGIGTYTVEDGQIKVKIAVRIDYKPSRQIKIVGYIHCGLDYLGGGFSLKKGSVYYRAAKNYRITDPRDVAERDWAYTLTNASGTAGITEPQLSRVEGTLTVPDSGADGVRSFSGMDSQIKAVSAVRFTNKQIVLTAAEGYSFMQNTANARDYAVQITRNKVTYRIDKSAEITEADGRSVLTFTLDKSYKRSDLQKVTLRFGA
;
A
#
# COMPACT_ATOMS: atom_id res chain seq x y z
N MET A 1 25.55 22.24 53.01
CA MET A 1 25.48 21.61 51.66
C MET A 1 24.94 20.16 51.71
N ARG A 2 23.75 19.91 52.29
CA ARG A 2 23.17 18.55 52.39
C ARG A 2 21.74 18.41 51.85
N LYS A 3 21.14 19.46 51.29
CA LYS A 3 19.74 19.45 50.83
C LYS A 3 19.52 19.05 49.36
N ASN A 4 20.57 19.01 48.54
CA ASN A 4 20.44 18.68 47.11
C ASN A 4 20.98 17.29 46.75
N LEU A 5 21.54 16.56 47.73
CA LEU A 5 22.12 15.23 47.52
C LEU A 5 21.13 14.21 46.91
N PRO A 6 19.85 14.12 47.33
CA PRO A 6 18.94 13.13 46.74
C PRO A 6 18.52 13.48 45.30
N ILE A 7 18.44 14.77 44.94
CA ILE A 7 18.13 15.21 43.58
C ILE A 7 19.32 14.98 42.65
N ILE A 8 20.55 15.23 43.13
CA ILE A 8 21.78 14.96 42.38
C ILE A 8 21.94 13.44 42.14
N LEU A 9 21.62 12.60 43.13
CA LEU A 9 21.63 11.14 43.00
C LEU A 9 20.58 10.64 41.99
N LEU A 10 19.37 11.18 42.00
CA LEU A 10 18.33 10.81 41.03
C LEU A 10 18.72 11.22 39.60
N SER A 11 19.30 12.42 39.46
CA SER A 11 19.78 12.94 38.16
C SER A 11 20.94 12.10 37.62
N ALA A 12 21.88 11.70 38.49
CA ALA A 12 22.98 10.82 38.13
C ALA A 12 22.48 9.43 37.70
N LEU A 13 21.47 8.86 38.37
CA LEU A 13 20.86 7.59 38.00
C LEU A 13 20.16 7.63 36.64
N VAL A 14 19.46 8.73 36.31
CA VAL A 14 18.83 8.91 35.00
C VAL A 14 19.88 9.08 33.89
N VAL A 15 20.96 9.81 34.16
CA VAL A 15 22.08 9.96 33.20
C VAL A 15 22.82 8.64 32.99
N ILE A 16 23.06 7.86 34.06
CA ILE A 16 23.67 6.53 33.96
C ILE A 16 22.73 5.57 33.22
N GLY A 17 21.41 5.61 33.47
CA GLY A 17 20.43 4.81 32.75
C GLY A 17 20.36 5.15 31.25
N LEU A 18 20.49 6.42 30.89
CA LEU A 18 20.60 6.86 29.49
C LEU A 18 21.94 6.44 28.86
N LEU A 19 23.06 6.55 29.57
CA LEU A 19 24.37 6.12 29.06
C LEU A 19 24.48 4.60 28.91
N VAL A 20 23.92 3.83 29.83
CA VAL A 20 23.85 2.36 29.76
C VAL A 20 22.85 1.93 28.68
N GLY A 21 21.70 2.60 28.56
CA GLY A 21 20.72 2.33 27.50
C GLY A 21 21.24 2.66 26.10
N VAL A 22 21.98 3.77 25.95
CA VAL A 22 22.69 4.13 24.72
C VAL A 22 23.85 3.17 24.46
N GLY A 23 24.59 2.77 25.50
CA GLY A 23 25.64 1.75 25.41
C GLY A 23 25.12 0.39 24.95
N TYR A 24 23.98 -0.06 25.48
CA TYR A 24 23.32 -1.31 25.08
C TYR A 24 22.76 -1.21 23.66
N TYR A 25 22.18 -0.07 23.30
CA TYR A 25 21.72 0.22 21.94
C TYR A 25 22.89 0.19 20.93
N PHE A 26 24.05 0.75 21.28
CA PHE A 26 25.24 0.69 20.43
C PHE A 26 25.94 -0.68 20.42
N GLN A 27 25.88 -1.46 21.50
CA GLN A 27 26.42 -2.83 21.54
C GLN A 27 25.56 -3.84 20.76
N THR A 28 24.23 -3.73 20.82
CA THR A 28 23.34 -4.66 20.09
C THR A 28 23.15 -4.30 18.61
N TYR A 29 23.40 -3.04 18.21
CA TYR A 29 23.33 -2.61 16.80
C TYR A 29 24.70 -2.44 16.10
N ARG A 30 25.83 -2.67 16.78
CA ARG A 30 27.15 -2.85 16.13
C ARG A 30 27.62 -4.30 16.23
N HIS A 31 26.88 -5.21 15.62
CA HIS A 31 27.50 -6.38 15.00
C HIS A 31 27.54 -6.12 13.49
N GLY A 32 28.75 -5.81 13.00
CA GLY A 32 29.00 -5.40 11.62
C GLY A 32 30.17 -4.44 11.41
N LYS A 33 31.14 -4.33 12.34
CA LYS A 33 32.50 -3.88 12.00
C LYS A 33 33.48 -4.92 12.53
N ALA A 34 34.09 -5.66 11.61
CA ALA A 34 35.31 -6.41 11.90
C ALA A 34 36.51 -5.43 11.97
N PRO A 35 37.58 -5.77 12.71
CA PRO A 35 38.68 -4.86 13.01
C PRO A 35 39.67 -4.73 11.85
N GLU A 36 40.30 -3.55 11.73
CA GLU A 36 41.58 -3.41 11.03
C GLU A 36 42.68 -4.03 11.90
N GLU A 37 43.32 -5.09 11.40
CA GLU A 37 44.78 -5.24 11.23
C GLU A 37 45.14 -6.69 10.91
N GLY A 38 46.05 -6.86 9.95
CA GLY A 38 46.69 -8.13 9.62
C GLY A 38 46.72 -8.40 8.13
N LEU A 39 47.83 -8.04 7.47
CA LEU A 39 48.20 -8.59 6.17
C LEU A 39 48.13 -10.12 6.27
N THR A 40 47.10 -10.71 5.68
CA THR A 40 47.01 -12.14 5.42
C THR A 40 47.10 -12.33 3.91
N VAL A 41 48.29 -12.73 3.47
CA VAL A 41 48.46 -13.34 2.16
C VAL A 41 47.64 -14.62 2.19
N VAL A 42 46.51 -14.65 1.48
CA VAL A 42 45.73 -15.87 1.28
C VAL A 42 45.82 -16.25 -0.20
N THR A 43 46.45 -17.40 -0.38
CA THR A 43 46.64 -18.19 -1.58
C THR A 43 45.34 -18.35 -2.36
N ALA A 44 45.45 -18.26 -3.68
CA ALA A 44 44.34 -18.46 -4.62
C ALA A 44 43.68 -19.83 -4.41
N GLU A 45 42.44 -19.84 -3.93
CA GLU A 45 41.54 -20.95 -4.20
C GLU A 45 41.01 -20.78 -5.63
N SER A 46 41.50 -21.65 -6.52
CA SER A 46 40.95 -21.83 -7.85
C SER A 46 39.56 -22.44 -7.73
N THR A 47 38.53 -21.61 -7.67
CA THR A 47 37.22 -21.98 -8.20
C THR A 47 37.14 -21.45 -9.62
N THR A 48 36.89 -22.37 -10.56
CA THR A 48 36.69 -22.10 -11.99
C THR A 48 35.47 -21.19 -12.19
N ALA A 49 35.63 -19.88 -11.95
CA ALA A 49 34.78 -18.88 -12.54
C ALA A 49 35.02 -18.95 -14.05
N SER A 50 34.00 -19.40 -14.78
CA SER A 50 33.98 -19.33 -16.23
C SER A 50 34.39 -17.90 -16.65
N ASN A 51 35.53 -17.76 -17.34
CA ASN A 51 35.95 -16.50 -17.99
C ASN A 51 34.98 -16.03 -19.08
N LYS A 52 33.91 -16.78 -19.34
CA LYS A 52 32.85 -16.43 -20.28
C LYS A 52 31.89 -15.43 -19.63
N ARG A 53 31.79 -14.26 -20.25
CA ARG A 53 30.74 -13.26 -19.95
C ARG A 53 29.39 -13.73 -20.50
N THR A 54 28.31 -13.47 -19.76
CA THR A 54 26.92 -13.77 -20.16
C THR A 54 26.18 -12.47 -20.43
N LEU A 55 25.59 -12.32 -21.62
CA LEU A 55 24.76 -11.14 -21.95
C LEU A 55 23.48 -11.17 -21.12
N LEU A 56 23.19 -10.08 -20.42
CA LEU A 56 21.99 -9.92 -19.60
C LEU A 56 20.94 -9.07 -20.30
N ALA A 57 21.33 -7.93 -20.84
CA ALA A 57 20.40 -6.98 -21.44
C ALA A 57 21.10 -6.06 -22.45
N GLU A 58 20.31 -5.47 -23.33
CA GLU A 58 20.78 -4.52 -24.34
C GLU A 58 19.82 -3.34 -24.45
N ASN A 59 20.36 -2.17 -24.79
CA ASN A 59 19.61 -1.02 -25.25
C ASN A 59 20.21 -0.58 -26.59
N LYS A 60 19.43 -0.75 -27.67
CA LYS A 60 19.90 -0.48 -29.03
C LYS A 60 20.04 1.00 -29.34
N GLU A 61 19.25 1.85 -28.70
CA GLU A 61 19.25 3.29 -28.95
C GLU A 61 20.58 3.94 -28.53
N GLY A 62 21.06 3.60 -27.33
CA GLY A 62 22.35 4.08 -26.82
C GLY A 62 23.54 3.16 -27.12
N ASP A 63 23.33 2.07 -27.88
CA ASP A 63 24.33 1.02 -28.13
C ASP A 63 24.98 0.48 -26.84
N PHE A 64 24.14 0.12 -25.87
CA PHE A 64 24.57 -0.46 -24.59
C PHE A 64 24.27 -1.96 -24.53
N GLN A 65 25.22 -2.73 -24.01
CA GLN A 65 25.06 -4.15 -23.68
C GLN A 65 25.60 -4.39 -22.28
N LEU A 66 24.78 -5.01 -21.41
CA LEU A 66 25.16 -5.35 -20.05
C LEU A 66 25.42 -6.85 -19.96
N TYR A 67 26.59 -7.22 -19.44
CA TYR A 67 27.01 -8.60 -19.22
C TYR A 67 27.29 -8.87 -17.74
N ALA A 68 27.14 -10.14 -17.35
CA ALA A 68 27.66 -10.69 -16.11
C ALA A 68 28.98 -11.44 -16.36
N GLN A 69 29.95 -11.28 -15.46
CA GLN A 69 31.11 -12.18 -15.37
C GLN A 69 31.40 -12.44 -13.89
N GLY A 70 30.95 -13.59 -13.37
CA GLY A 70 30.94 -13.83 -11.93
C GLY A 70 30.02 -12.85 -11.21
N ASP A 71 30.56 -12.14 -10.23
CA ASP A 71 29.89 -11.08 -9.46
C ASP A 71 30.07 -9.67 -10.08
N LYS A 72 30.75 -9.57 -11.22
CA LYS A 72 31.04 -8.30 -11.89
C LYS A 72 30.00 -8.01 -12.97
N ALA A 73 29.62 -6.73 -13.07
CA ALA A 73 28.86 -6.21 -14.18
C ALA A 73 29.81 -5.61 -15.22
N ILE A 74 29.61 -5.92 -16.50
CA ILE A 74 30.40 -5.37 -17.61
C ILE A 74 29.46 -4.65 -18.55
N LEU A 75 29.63 -3.34 -18.70
CA LEU A 75 28.90 -2.54 -19.66
C LEU A 75 29.75 -2.37 -20.93
N VAL A 76 29.23 -2.80 -22.07
CA VAL A 76 29.76 -2.44 -23.39
C VAL A 76 28.93 -1.29 -23.93
N HIS A 77 29.59 -0.22 -24.35
CA HIS A 77 29.00 0.98 -24.93
C HIS A 77 29.81 1.37 -26.16
N GLN A 78 29.20 1.38 -27.35
CA GLN A 78 29.90 1.66 -28.61
C GLN A 78 31.14 0.77 -28.82
N GLY A 79 31.00 -0.52 -28.52
CA GLY A 79 32.05 -1.52 -28.64
C GLY A 79 33.18 -1.44 -27.60
N LYS A 80 33.16 -0.48 -26.67
CA LYS A 80 34.13 -0.34 -25.58
C LYS A 80 33.55 -0.86 -24.27
N SER A 81 34.33 -1.63 -23.50
CA SER A 81 33.87 -2.25 -22.26
C SER A 81 34.39 -1.53 -21.00
N LYS A 82 33.52 -1.38 -20.01
CA LYS A 82 33.86 -0.97 -18.63
C LYS A 82 33.34 -2.01 -17.65
N THR A 83 34.17 -2.40 -16.68
CA THR A 83 33.81 -3.34 -15.62
C THR A 83 33.47 -2.59 -14.35
N PHE A 84 32.37 -2.96 -13.71
CA PHE A 84 31.90 -2.44 -12.43
C PHE A 84 31.91 -3.56 -11.38
N SER A 85 32.47 -3.24 -10.20
CA SER A 85 32.39 -4.05 -8.99
C SER A 85 31.35 -3.47 -8.02
N GLY A 86 30.88 -4.27 -7.05
CA GLY A 86 29.94 -3.83 -6.02
C GLY A 86 28.49 -3.67 -6.48
N TRP A 87 28.17 -4.13 -7.70
CA TRP A 87 26.78 -4.29 -8.12
C TRP A 87 26.13 -5.46 -7.37
N SER A 88 24.79 -5.50 -7.33
CA SER A 88 24.10 -6.54 -6.57
C SER A 88 24.50 -7.95 -6.99
N HIS A 89 24.77 -8.83 -6.03
CA HIS A 89 24.97 -10.26 -6.27
C HIS A 89 23.76 -10.95 -6.93
N TYR A 90 22.60 -10.30 -6.98
CA TYR A 90 21.40 -10.77 -7.66
C TYR A 90 21.28 -10.28 -9.12
N LEU A 91 22.34 -9.71 -9.71
CA LEU A 91 22.31 -9.14 -11.07
C LEU A 91 21.87 -10.12 -12.18
N THR A 92 21.98 -11.43 -11.94
CA THR A 92 21.54 -12.50 -12.86
C THR A 92 20.18 -13.10 -12.50
N LYS A 93 19.55 -12.65 -11.40
CA LYS A 93 18.32 -13.27 -10.85
C LYS A 93 17.11 -13.05 -11.75
N GLU A 94 17.02 -11.87 -12.34
CA GLU A 94 16.10 -11.55 -13.42
C GLU A 94 16.83 -10.74 -14.49
N ARG A 95 16.28 -10.72 -15.71
CA ARG A 95 16.80 -9.90 -16.80
C ARG A 95 16.77 -8.41 -16.41
N PRO A 96 17.93 -7.72 -16.33
CA PRO A 96 17.96 -6.29 -16.06
C PRO A 96 17.20 -5.49 -17.12
N LYS A 97 16.63 -4.35 -16.72
CA LYS A 97 16.01 -3.39 -17.64
C LYS A 97 16.95 -2.19 -17.83
N LEU A 98 17.22 -1.83 -19.08
CA LEU A 98 18.06 -0.70 -19.46
C LEU A 98 17.18 0.40 -20.07
N TYR A 99 17.15 1.56 -19.42
CA TYR A 99 16.47 2.75 -19.91
C TYR A 99 17.52 3.75 -20.37
N TYR A 100 17.34 4.35 -21.55
CA TYR A 100 18.23 5.39 -22.04
C TYR A 100 17.41 6.67 -22.25
N THR A 101 17.50 7.58 -21.28
CA THR A 101 16.56 8.70 -21.15
C THR A 101 17.23 9.90 -20.49
N ASP A 102 16.79 11.08 -20.86
CA ASP A 102 17.17 12.34 -20.20
C ASP A 102 16.38 12.43 -18.89
N LEU A 103 17.07 12.22 -17.76
CA LEU A 103 16.45 12.23 -16.43
C LEU A 103 16.50 13.61 -15.75
N ASN A 104 17.50 14.43 -16.08
CA ASN A 104 17.76 15.71 -15.42
C ASN A 104 17.29 16.92 -16.25
N GLY A 105 16.84 16.70 -17.48
CA GLY A 105 16.35 17.72 -18.40
C GLY A 105 17.45 18.48 -19.17
N ASP A 106 18.69 17.99 -19.16
CA ASP A 106 19.84 18.65 -19.80
C ASP A 106 20.00 18.34 -21.30
N LYS A 107 19.05 17.57 -21.87
CA LYS A 107 19.02 17.07 -23.26
C LYS A 107 20.07 16.01 -23.58
N LYS A 108 20.84 15.55 -22.60
CA LYS A 108 21.68 14.36 -22.68
C LYS A 108 20.95 13.23 -21.98
N LYS A 109 21.19 12.01 -22.44
CA LYS A 109 20.52 10.83 -21.91
C LYS A 109 21.46 10.09 -20.98
N GLU A 110 20.93 9.69 -19.84
CA GLU A 110 21.56 8.76 -18.91
C GLU A 110 21.13 7.33 -19.20
N LEU A 111 22.02 6.37 -18.91
CA LEU A 111 21.65 4.97 -18.85
C LEU A 111 21.17 4.65 -17.42
N VAL A 112 19.96 4.15 -17.28
CA VAL A 112 19.45 3.60 -16.03
C VAL A 112 19.37 2.09 -16.14
N VAL A 113 20.08 1.39 -15.27
CA VAL A 113 19.96 -0.06 -15.12
C VAL A 113 19.13 -0.38 -13.89
N ARG A 114 17.99 -1.05 -14.09
CA ARG A 114 17.18 -1.62 -13.01
C ARG A 114 17.43 -3.11 -12.94
N LEU A 115 17.90 -3.59 -11.79
CA LEU A 115 18.15 -5.02 -11.55
C LEU A 115 17.74 -5.42 -10.13
N VAL A 116 17.58 -6.72 -9.92
CA VAL A 116 17.21 -7.27 -8.60
C VAL A 116 18.35 -7.02 -7.62
N SER A 117 18.01 -6.48 -6.45
CA SER A 117 18.96 -6.18 -5.38
C SER A 117 18.83 -7.06 -4.14
N GLY A 118 17.70 -7.74 -4.00
CA GLY A 118 17.41 -8.58 -2.84
C GLY A 118 16.02 -9.19 -2.90
N ILE A 119 15.64 -9.86 -1.81
CA ILE A 119 14.35 -10.53 -1.64
C ILE A 119 13.77 -10.09 -0.29
N ASP A 120 12.61 -9.45 -0.30
CA ASP A 120 11.81 -9.13 0.89
C ASP A 120 10.85 -10.29 1.16
N ARG A 121 10.85 -10.78 2.40
CA ARG A 121 9.95 -11.83 2.91
C ARG A 121 9.08 -11.36 4.08
N SER A 122 9.10 -10.07 4.41
CA SER A 122 8.43 -9.50 5.59
C SER A 122 6.91 -9.67 5.60
N THR A 123 6.31 -9.94 4.43
CA THR A 123 4.87 -10.18 4.26
C THR A 123 4.50 -11.65 4.17
N GLY A 124 5.47 -12.57 4.29
CA GLY A 124 5.30 -14.00 4.05
C GLY A 124 5.32 -14.40 2.57
N GLN A 125 5.40 -13.43 1.64
CA GLN A 125 5.63 -13.66 0.22
C GLN A 125 7.05 -13.27 -0.16
N GLU A 126 7.69 -14.02 -1.07
CA GLU A 126 8.97 -13.62 -1.65
C GLU A 126 8.77 -12.51 -2.70
N LEU A 127 9.25 -11.31 -2.40
CA LEU A 127 9.16 -10.16 -3.29
C LEU A 127 10.56 -9.67 -3.63
N TYR A 128 10.90 -9.60 -4.91
CA TYR A 128 12.19 -9.02 -5.31
C TYR A 128 12.20 -7.51 -5.09
N THR A 129 13.30 -7.05 -4.50
CA THR A 129 13.65 -5.63 -4.43
C THR A 129 14.56 -5.29 -5.59
N TYR A 130 14.56 -4.02 -6.01
CA TYR A 130 15.32 -3.57 -7.16
C TYR A 130 16.07 -2.30 -6.83
N ASP A 131 17.31 -2.21 -7.31
CA ASP A 131 18.10 -0.99 -7.27
C ASP A 131 18.17 -0.39 -8.68
N LEU A 132 18.32 0.93 -8.74
CA LEU A 132 18.63 1.66 -9.97
C LEU A 132 20.09 2.10 -9.96
N TYR A 133 20.81 1.77 -11.03
CA TYR A 133 22.14 2.29 -11.31
C TYR A 133 22.00 3.33 -12.42
N VAL A 134 22.16 4.60 -12.10
CA VAL A 134 22.13 5.71 -13.06
C VAL A 134 23.55 6.02 -13.47
N LEU A 135 23.85 5.85 -14.76
CA LEU A 135 25.16 6.07 -15.35
C LEU A 135 25.11 7.24 -16.32
N THR A 136 25.93 8.26 -16.05
CA THR A 136 26.09 9.44 -16.90
C THR A 136 27.39 9.31 -17.69
N PRO A 137 27.34 9.07 -19.02
CA PRO A 137 28.52 8.77 -19.82
C PRO A 137 29.36 10.02 -20.15
N HIS A 138 30.68 9.89 -20.01
CA HIS A 138 31.68 10.89 -20.37
C HIS A 138 32.68 10.31 -21.35
N LYS A 139 32.60 10.76 -22.62
CA LYS A 139 33.51 10.31 -23.66
C LYS A 139 34.92 10.86 -23.44
N GLN A 140 35.90 9.96 -23.39
CA GLN A 140 37.31 10.27 -23.22
C GLN A 140 37.97 10.57 -24.58
N LYS A 141 39.17 11.16 -24.53
CA LYS A 141 39.95 11.51 -25.74
C LYS A 141 40.32 10.29 -26.59
N ASP A 142 40.53 9.13 -25.96
CA ASP A 142 40.84 7.85 -26.60
C ASP A 142 39.59 7.13 -27.17
N GLY A 143 38.42 7.76 -27.05
CA GLY A 143 37.14 7.21 -27.47
C GLY A 143 36.52 6.20 -26.49
N SER A 144 37.14 5.96 -25.33
CA SER A 144 36.51 5.20 -24.23
C SER A 144 35.48 6.05 -23.48
N PHE A 145 34.74 5.43 -22.57
CA PHE A 145 33.75 6.11 -21.73
C PHE A 145 34.07 5.91 -20.25
N GLU A 146 34.07 7.02 -19.52
CA GLU A 146 33.92 7.02 -18.06
C GLU A 146 32.47 7.31 -17.70
N TYR A 147 32.07 6.96 -16.47
CA TYR A 147 30.69 7.13 -16.02
C TYR A 147 30.66 7.70 -14.61
N ASP A 148 29.86 8.74 -14.42
CA ASP A 148 29.38 9.05 -13.07
C ASP A 148 28.29 8.03 -12.73
N LEU A 149 28.44 7.40 -11.56
CA LEU A 149 27.51 6.38 -11.08
C LEU A 149 26.76 6.88 -9.85
N VAL A 150 25.45 6.95 -9.94
CA VAL A 150 24.56 7.20 -8.79
C VAL A 150 23.63 5.99 -8.62
N VAL A 151 23.60 5.44 -7.41
CA VAL A 151 22.78 4.27 -7.09
C VAL A 151 21.57 4.69 -6.27
N ALA A 152 20.38 4.27 -6.69
CA ALA A 152 19.15 4.35 -5.91
C ALA A 152 18.83 2.94 -5.37
N ASP A 153 19.23 2.70 -4.13
CA ASP A 153 18.93 1.47 -3.39
C ASP A 153 17.58 1.55 -2.66
N ARG A 154 17.15 0.45 -2.04
CA ARG A 154 15.91 0.35 -1.24
C ARG A 154 15.67 1.45 -0.20
N GLU A 155 16.69 2.18 0.27
CA GLU A 155 16.56 3.25 1.27
C GLU A 155 16.83 4.65 0.69
N SER A 156 17.31 4.76 -0.55
CA SER A 156 17.72 6.03 -1.17
C SER A 156 16.59 7.06 -1.29
N TRP A 157 15.33 6.61 -1.34
CA TRP A 157 14.15 7.47 -1.32
C TRP A 157 13.95 8.17 0.03
N LYS A 158 14.47 7.60 1.12
CA LYS A 158 14.13 8.00 2.49
C LYS A 158 14.54 9.43 2.78
N ARG A 159 15.77 9.79 2.48
CA ARG A 159 16.28 11.16 2.70
C ARG A 159 15.51 12.21 1.90
N PRO A 160 15.40 12.15 0.56
CA PRO A 160 14.66 13.15 -0.20
C PRO A 160 13.18 13.20 0.20
N PHE A 161 12.58 12.07 0.56
CA PHE A 161 11.20 12.02 1.01
C PHE A 161 11.01 12.65 2.39
N THR A 162 11.74 12.23 3.43
CA THR A 162 11.52 12.69 4.81
C THR A 162 12.00 14.12 5.05
N GLN A 163 12.91 14.64 4.22
CA GLN A 163 13.28 16.05 4.23
C GLN A 163 12.17 16.96 3.69
N ALA A 164 11.27 16.44 2.85
CA ALA A 164 10.21 17.21 2.22
C ALA A 164 8.82 16.92 2.79
N VAL A 165 8.58 15.69 3.27
CA VAL A 165 7.26 15.20 3.67
C VAL A 165 7.29 14.68 5.11
N LYS A 166 6.38 15.21 5.93
CA LYS A 166 6.00 14.63 7.23
C LYS A 166 4.75 13.78 7.03
N CYS A 167 4.75 12.56 7.57
CA CYS A 167 3.60 11.68 7.57
C CYS A 167 3.18 11.29 8.99
N SER A 168 1.90 10.98 9.15
CA SER A 168 1.32 10.38 10.35
C SER A 168 0.28 9.35 9.94
N VAL A 169 0.23 8.24 10.67
CA VAL A 169 -0.76 7.19 10.50
C VAL A 169 -1.50 7.00 11.82
N THR A 170 -2.80 7.19 11.81
CA THR A 170 -3.65 7.12 13.02
C THR A 170 -4.99 6.44 12.70
N GLN A 171 -5.68 5.94 13.72
CA GLN A 171 -7.09 5.56 13.59
C GLN A 171 -7.98 6.74 13.96
N LEU A 172 -9.12 6.90 13.27
CA LEU A 172 -10.10 7.91 13.65
C LEU A 172 -10.76 7.55 14.98
N LYS A 173 -10.97 8.54 15.84
CA LYS A 173 -11.54 8.36 17.18
C LYS A 173 -12.96 7.76 17.13
N ASN A 174 -13.79 8.28 16.22
CA ASN A 174 -15.21 7.91 16.13
C ASN A 174 -15.48 6.82 15.08
N ASP A 175 -14.46 6.39 14.34
CA ASP A 175 -14.53 5.29 13.37
C ASP A 175 -13.17 4.56 13.29
N PRO A 176 -12.85 3.70 14.25
CA PRO A 176 -11.55 3.03 14.30
C PRO A 176 -11.29 2.07 13.13
N MET A 177 -12.32 1.75 12.33
CA MET A 177 -12.15 1.02 11.07
C MET A 177 -11.41 1.85 10.01
N ARG A 178 -11.36 3.18 10.17
CA ARG A 178 -10.64 4.09 9.30
C ARG A 178 -9.27 4.42 9.87
N VAL A 179 -8.26 3.90 9.19
CA VAL A 179 -6.88 4.34 9.32
C VAL A 179 -6.66 5.53 8.40
N GLN A 180 -6.28 6.66 8.97
CA GLN A 180 -5.90 7.86 8.26
C GLN A 180 -4.41 7.89 8.02
N VAL A 181 -4.01 8.22 6.79
CA VAL A 181 -2.64 8.59 6.42
C VAL A 181 -2.65 10.07 6.10
N ALA A 182 -2.11 10.88 7.02
CA ALA A 182 -1.98 12.32 6.87
C ALA A 182 -0.55 12.66 6.46
N MET A 183 -0.40 13.44 5.39
CA MET A 183 0.89 13.88 4.86
C MET A 183 0.91 15.40 4.74
N GLY A 184 2.07 16.01 4.96
CA GLY A 184 2.25 17.45 4.88
C GLY A 184 3.73 17.81 4.69
N ASN A 185 4.03 19.10 4.65
CA ASN A 185 5.43 19.55 4.52
C ASN A 185 6.22 19.15 5.78
N ALA A 186 7.46 18.69 5.59
CA ALA A 186 8.33 18.24 6.69
C ALA A 186 8.53 19.31 7.78
N SER A 187 8.68 20.58 7.37
CA SER A 187 8.86 21.73 8.26
C SER A 187 7.59 22.13 9.02
N GLY A 188 6.41 21.68 8.60
CA GLY A 188 5.13 22.03 9.21
C GLY A 188 4.68 21.07 10.31
N SER A 189 3.59 21.44 10.99
CA SER A 189 2.80 20.54 11.81
C SER A 189 1.69 19.90 10.99
N LEU A 190 1.29 18.68 11.39
CA LEU A 190 0.04 18.09 10.94
C LEU A 190 -1.03 18.48 11.96
N SER A 191 -2.10 19.12 11.47
CA SER A 191 -3.23 19.53 12.29
C SER A 191 -4.39 18.55 12.14
N PHE A 192 -5.19 18.43 13.20
CA PHE A 192 -6.30 17.50 13.30
C PHE A 192 -7.51 18.21 13.90
N ASP A 193 -8.68 17.96 13.34
CA ASP A 193 -9.95 18.39 13.92
C ASP A 193 -10.16 17.66 15.25
N GLU A 194 -10.42 18.39 16.33
CA GLU A 194 -10.45 17.82 17.68
C GLU A 194 -11.58 16.80 17.87
N LYS A 195 -12.74 17.08 17.26
CA LYS A 195 -13.98 16.30 17.40
C LYS A 195 -13.91 14.99 16.63
N THR A 196 -13.44 15.03 15.39
CA THR A 196 -13.41 13.87 14.50
C THR A 196 -12.06 13.14 14.52
N GLY A 197 -10.98 13.84 14.88
CA GLY A 197 -9.61 13.35 14.75
C GLY A 197 -9.11 13.32 13.30
N ILE A 198 -9.89 13.83 12.35
CA ILE A 198 -9.52 13.85 10.93
C ILE A 198 -8.50 14.95 10.70
N SER A 199 -7.44 14.67 9.95
CA SER A 199 -6.43 15.67 9.64
C SER A 199 -7.00 16.76 8.73
N THR A 200 -6.68 18.00 9.05
CA THR A 200 -6.98 19.16 8.20
C THR A 200 -5.93 19.35 7.10
N SER A 201 -4.91 18.49 7.04
CA SER A 201 -3.94 18.52 5.96
C SER A 201 -4.60 18.23 4.61
N LYS A 202 -4.17 18.98 3.59
CA LYS A 202 -4.57 18.78 2.20
C LYS A 202 -4.36 17.33 1.73
N TYR A 203 -3.29 16.68 2.18
CA TYR A 203 -2.95 15.31 1.76
C TYR A 203 -3.34 14.31 2.84
N THR A 204 -4.64 14.07 2.96
CA THR A 204 -5.21 13.09 3.89
C THR A 204 -5.94 12.02 3.10
N ALA A 205 -5.57 10.76 3.34
CA ALA A 205 -6.18 9.60 2.69
C ALA A 205 -6.48 8.50 3.73
N PHE A 206 -7.27 7.50 3.34
CA PHE A 206 -7.79 6.51 4.26
C PHE A 206 -7.58 5.07 3.77
N SER A 207 -7.38 4.19 4.73
CA SER A 207 -7.34 2.75 4.59
C SER A 207 -8.24 2.11 5.63
N ARG A 208 -8.78 0.93 5.32
CA ARG A 208 -9.49 0.08 6.28
C ARG A 208 -8.48 -0.44 7.31
N ALA A 209 -8.90 -0.61 8.55
CA ALA A 209 -8.10 -1.28 9.57
C ALA A 209 -8.14 -2.80 9.35
N GLU A 210 -7.11 -3.48 9.86
CA GLU A 210 -7.18 -4.93 10.08
C GLU A 210 -8.26 -5.22 11.14
N THR A 211 -8.90 -6.39 11.06
CA THR A 211 -9.95 -6.78 12.01
C THR A 211 -9.57 -8.02 12.80
N ASN A 212 -10.11 -8.14 14.01
CA ASN A 212 -10.15 -9.40 14.75
C ASN A 212 -11.13 -10.38 14.06
N THR A 213 -11.16 -11.62 14.54
CA THR A 213 -12.09 -12.66 14.03
C THR A 213 -13.56 -12.29 14.23
N ASP A 214 -13.87 -11.50 15.26
CA ASP A 214 -15.22 -10.94 15.51
C ASP A 214 -15.54 -9.72 14.62
N GLY A 215 -14.61 -9.29 13.75
CA GLY A 215 -14.73 -8.16 12.85
C GLY A 215 -14.57 -6.78 13.51
N THR A 216 -14.22 -6.71 14.79
CA THR A 216 -13.81 -5.46 15.45
C THR A 216 -12.45 -4.99 14.90
N PRO A 217 -12.21 -3.67 14.73
CA PRO A 217 -10.93 -3.19 14.24
C PRO A 217 -9.81 -3.44 15.25
N GLN A 218 -8.67 -3.94 14.78
CA GLN A 218 -7.45 -4.04 15.58
C GLN A 218 -6.86 -2.65 15.85
N THR A 219 -6.25 -2.48 17.01
CA THR A 219 -5.65 -1.20 17.41
C THR A 219 -4.24 -1.06 16.86
N ILE A 220 -3.94 0.09 16.25
CA ILE A 220 -2.58 0.44 15.82
C ILE A 220 -1.67 0.54 17.04
N TYR A 221 -0.57 -0.22 17.06
CA TYR A 221 0.51 0.00 18.01
C TYR A 221 1.52 1.02 17.50
N GLY A 222 1.89 0.88 16.23
CA GLY A 222 2.96 1.64 15.60
C GLY A 222 2.89 1.48 14.11
N TRP A 223 3.63 2.32 13.41
CA TRP A 223 3.74 2.28 11.98
C TRP A 223 5.13 2.73 11.58
N ASP A 224 5.57 2.30 10.41
CA ASP A 224 6.79 2.77 9.80
C ASP A 224 6.66 2.76 8.26
N TYR A 225 7.72 3.20 7.61
CA TYR A 225 7.89 2.97 6.19
C TYR A 225 8.51 1.59 5.96
N GLY A 226 7.99 0.88 4.96
CA GLY A 226 8.66 -0.28 4.38
C GLY A 226 9.58 0.13 3.23
N ILE A 227 9.96 -0.89 2.45
CA ILE A 227 10.88 -0.74 1.32
C ILE A 227 10.28 0.15 0.23
N GLY A 228 11.11 1.01 -0.36
CA GLY A 228 10.78 1.76 -1.57
C GLY A 228 11.07 0.91 -2.81
N THR A 229 10.08 0.75 -3.68
CA THR A 229 10.24 0.07 -4.97
C THR A 229 10.36 1.09 -6.09
N TYR A 230 11.44 0.99 -6.87
CA TYR A 230 11.72 1.89 -7.98
C TYR A 230 11.22 1.35 -9.32
N THR A 231 10.68 2.26 -10.12
CA THR A 231 10.26 2.06 -11.51
C THR A 231 10.71 3.25 -12.33
N VAL A 232 11.02 3.02 -13.60
CA VAL A 232 11.33 4.08 -14.56
C VAL A 232 10.25 4.05 -15.64
N GLU A 233 9.52 5.15 -15.77
CA GLU A 233 8.41 5.30 -16.71
C GLU A 233 8.42 6.74 -17.25
N ASP A 234 8.30 6.90 -18.57
CA ASP A 234 8.25 8.19 -19.26
C ASP A 234 9.41 9.14 -18.89
N GLY A 235 10.62 8.58 -18.77
CA GLY A 235 11.81 9.34 -18.39
C GLY A 235 11.83 9.79 -16.93
N GLN A 236 11.01 9.19 -16.06
CA GLN A 236 10.89 9.58 -14.65
C GLN A 236 11.11 8.39 -13.72
N ILE A 237 11.83 8.64 -12.64
CA ILE A 237 11.98 7.68 -11.54
C ILE A 237 10.76 7.82 -10.64
N LYS A 238 9.96 6.76 -10.56
CA LYS A 238 8.80 6.65 -9.65
C LYS A 238 9.13 5.67 -8.53
N VAL A 239 8.77 6.04 -7.31
CA VAL A 239 8.96 5.25 -6.09
C VAL A 239 7.61 4.93 -5.47
N LYS A 240 7.46 3.68 -5.05
CA LYS A 240 6.33 3.19 -4.27
C LYS A 240 6.84 2.75 -2.90
N ILE A 241 6.48 3.49 -1.85
CA ILE A 241 6.92 3.29 -0.46
C ILE A 241 5.79 2.60 0.31
N ALA A 242 6.05 1.43 0.88
CA ALA A 242 5.05 0.74 1.69
C ALA A 242 4.77 1.48 3.00
N VAL A 243 3.50 1.58 3.39
CA VAL A 243 3.08 2.01 4.73
C VAL A 243 2.72 0.76 5.53
N ARG A 244 3.54 0.47 6.54
CA ARG A 244 3.42 -0.72 7.37
C ARG A 244 2.85 -0.36 8.73
N ILE A 245 1.92 -1.17 9.22
CA ILE A 245 1.30 -0.99 10.53
C ILE A 245 1.49 -2.26 11.35
N ASP A 246 1.95 -2.08 12.58
CA ASP A 246 1.97 -3.08 13.64
C ASP A 246 0.65 -2.97 14.43
N TYR A 247 -0.13 -4.06 14.45
CA TYR A 247 -1.41 -4.15 15.15
C TYR A 247 -1.32 -4.96 16.45
N LYS A 248 -2.02 -4.51 17.49
CA LYS A 248 -2.28 -5.30 18.70
C LYS A 248 -3.47 -6.25 18.51
N PRO A 249 -3.47 -7.43 19.16
CA PRO A 249 -2.42 -7.96 20.05
C PRO A 249 -1.33 -8.76 19.32
N SER A 250 -1.58 -9.14 18.06
CA SER A 250 -0.78 -10.13 17.33
C SER A 250 0.64 -9.67 16.96
N ARG A 251 0.92 -8.36 17.02
CA ARG A 251 2.15 -7.73 16.51
C ARG A 251 2.40 -7.99 15.03
N GLN A 252 1.36 -8.37 14.28
CA GLN A 252 1.51 -8.63 12.86
C GLN A 252 1.67 -7.32 12.11
N ILE A 253 2.71 -7.26 11.28
CA ILE A 253 2.95 -6.15 10.37
C ILE A 253 2.11 -6.36 9.12
N LYS A 254 1.28 -5.37 8.77
CA LYS A 254 0.47 -5.34 7.55
C LYS A 254 0.81 -4.15 6.69
N ILE A 255 0.84 -4.35 5.36
CA ILE A 255 0.96 -3.25 4.40
C ILE A 255 -0.44 -2.75 4.05
N VAL A 256 -0.85 -1.63 4.65
CA VAL A 256 -2.18 -1.06 4.43
C VAL A 256 -2.29 -0.24 3.16
N GLY A 257 -1.15 0.18 2.60
CA GLY A 257 -1.10 0.90 1.34
C GLY A 257 0.27 1.43 1.03
N TYR A 258 0.32 2.34 0.06
CA TYR A 258 1.57 2.82 -0.49
C TYR A 258 1.53 4.32 -0.73
N ILE A 259 2.62 4.99 -0.35
CA ILE A 259 2.92 6.33 -0.79
C ILE A 259 3.64 6.23 -2.13
N HIS A 260 3.15 6.97 -3.11
CA HIS A 260 3.74 7.10 -4.42
C HIS A 260 4.39 8.46 -4.52
N CYS A 261 5.61 8.53 -5.04
CA CYS A 261 6.31 9.77 -5.35
C CYS A 261 7.25 9.60 -6.55
N GLY A 262 7.72 10.71 -7.09
CA GLY A 262 8.79 10.76 -8.08
C GLY A 262 10.09 11.24 -7.47
N LEU A 263 11.21 10.86 -8.06
CA LEU A 263 12.53 11.43 -7.78
C LEU A 263 13.05 12.11 -9.04
N ASP A 264 13.54 13.34 -8.88
CA ASP A 264 14.30 14.04 -9.90
C ASP A 264 15.79 13.73 -9.70
N TYR A 265 16.50 13.44 -10.80
CA TYR A 265 17.94 13.18 -10.79
C TYR A 265 18.70 14.51 -11.00
N LEU A 266 19.67 14.78 -10.14
CA LEU A 266 20.43 16.04 -10.12
C LEU A 266 21.90 15.88 -10.54
N GLY A 267 22.27 14.79 -11.22
CA GLY A 267 23.65 14.48 -11.60
C GLY A 267 24.47 13.82 -10.48
N GLY A 268 24.29 14.22 -9.22
CA GLY A 268 25.00 13.66 -8.06
C GLY A 268 24.12 12.95 -7.03
N GLY A 269 22.80 12.91 -7.26
CA GLY A 269 21.84 12.38 -6.29
C GLY A 269 20.40 12.61 -6.71
N PHE A 270 19.49 12.42 -5.76
CA PHE A 270 18.05 12.50 -5.99
C PHE A 270 17.39 13.54 -5.10
N SER A 271 16.41 14.25 -5.64
CA SER A 271 15.47 15.08 -4.88
C SER A 271 14.04 14.61 -5.09
N LEU A 272 13.16 14.87 -4.12
CA LEU A 272 11.74 14.57 -4.27
C LEU A 272 11.13 15.45 -5.36
N LYS A 273 10.49 14.82 -6.35
CA LYS A 273 9.78 15.53 -7.41
C LYS A 273 8.57 16.29 -6.85
N LYS A 274 8.53 17.59 -7.07
CA LYS A 274 7.44 18.45 -6.57
C LYS A 274 6.08 17.99 -7.12
N GLY A 275 5.07 17.96 -6.24
CA GLY A 275 3.69 17.62 -6.62
C GLY A 275 3.46 16.15 -6.99
N SER A 276 4.46 15.27 -6.80
CA SER A 276 4.36 13.85 -7.17
C SER A 276 3.79 12.95 -6.07
N VAL A 277 3.66 13.46 -4.84
CA VAL A 277 3.32 12.65 -3.66
C VAL A 277 1.82 12.41 -3.58
N TYR A 278 1.42 11.14 -3.52
CA TYR A 278 0.06 10.75 -3.19
C TYR A 278 0.03 9.38 -2.49
N TYR A 279 -1.06 9.09 -1.79
CA TYR A 279 -1.26 7.80 -1.13
C TYR A 279 -2.32 6.97 -1.86
N ARG A 280 -2.14 5.66 -1.87
CA ARG A 280 -3.15 4.69 -2.32
C ARG A 280 -3.21 3.50 -1.37
N ALA A 281 -4.40 3.26 -0.82
CA ALA A 281 -4.66 2.06 -0.04
C ALA A 281 -4.42 0.78 -0.85
N ALA A 282 -3.86 -0.23 -0.21
CA ALA A 282 -3.74 -1.57 -0.79
C ALA A 282 -5.14 -2.15 -1.04
N LYS A 283 -5.29 -3.05 -2.02
CA LYS A 283 -6.59 -3.51 -2.54
C LYS A 283 -7.57 -3.93 -1.42
N ASN A 284 -7.09 -4.72 -0.46
CA ASN A 284 -7.90 -5.26 0.64
C ASN A 284 -8.18 -4.24 1.76
N TYR A 285 -7.46 -3.12 1.75
CA TYR A 285 -7.57 -2.04 2.72
C TYR A 285 -8.25 -0.80 2.13
N ARG A 286 -8.87 -0.89 0.96
CA ARG A 286 -9.57 0.26 0.38
C ARG A 286 -10.81 0.60 1.20
N ILE A 287 -10.94 1.87 1.54
CA ILE A 287 -12.13 2.43 2.16
C ILE A 287 -12.37 3.83 1.59
N THR A 288 -13.62 4.28 1.60
CA THR A 288 -14.02 5.59 1.05
C THR A 288 -13.54 6.74 1.96
N ASP A 289 -13.63 8.00 1.52
CA ASP A 289 -13.33 9.13 2.41
C ASP A 289 -14.53 9.37 3.36
N PRO A 290 -14.35 9.41 4.69
CA PRO A 290 -15.44 9.66 5.65
C PRO A 290 -16.07 11.05 5.52
N ARG A 291 -15.40 12.00 4.88
CA ARG A 291 -15.90 13.37 4.68
C ARG A 291 -16.82 13.49 3.47
N ASP A 292 -16.73 12.55 2.53
CA ASP A 292 -17.52 12.55 1.30
C ASP A 292 -18.92 11.96 1.58
N VAL A 293 -19.78 12.71 2.26
CA VAL A 293 -21.10 12.25 2.71
C VAL A 293 -22.25 12.84 1.90
N ALA A 294 -23.44 12.21 1.95
CA ALA A 294 -24.64 12.84 1.41
C ALA A 294 -25.07 14.04 2.27
N GLU A 295 -25.47 15.12 1.59
CA GLU A 295 -26.00 16.34 2.22
C GLU A 295 -27.45 16.22 2.66
N ARG A 296 -28.20 15.29 2.05
CA ARG A 296 -29.63 15.06 2.32
C ARG A 296 -29.92 13.57 2.40
N ASP A 297 -30.90 13.22 3.22
CA ASP A 297 -31.44 11.87 3.25
C ASP A 297 -32.17 11.58 1.93
N TRP A 298 -32.08 10.32 1.49
CA TRP A 298 -32.75 9.84 0.29
C TRP A 298 -33.11 8.37 0.47
N ALA A 299 -34.11 7.93 -0.28
CA ALA A 299 -34.50 6.53 -0.35
C ALA A 299 -34.77 6.12 -1.81
N TYR A 300 -34.65 4.83 -2.06
CA TYR A 300 -35.04 4.19 -3.30
C TYR A 300 -35.40 2.74 -2.99
N THR A 301 -36.59 2.33 -3.37
CA THR A 301 -37.06 0.95 -3.20
C THR A 301 -37.12 0.27 -4.56
N LEU A 302 -36.51 -0.91 -4.65
CA LEU A 302 -36.60 -1.80 -5.79
C LEU A 302 -37.48 -3.01 -5.41
N THR A 303 -38.66 -3.10 -6.00
CA THR A 303 -39.60 -4.19 -5.74
C THR A 303 -39.40 -5.34 -6.73
N ASN A 304 -39.41 -6.57 -6.23
CA ASN A 304 -39.30 -7.77 -7.04
C ASN A 304 -40.64 -8.09 -7.74
N ALA A 305 -40.63 -8.13 -9.08
CA ALA A 305 -41.81 -8.39 -9.88
C ALA A 305 -42.15 -9.89 -10.08
N SER A 306 -41.18 -10.79 -9.88
CA SER A 306 -41.28 -12.17 -10.39
C SER A 306 -41.78 -13.22 -9.42
N GLY A 307 -42.13 -12.85 -8.18
CA GLY A 307 -42.39 -13.82 -7.11
C GLY A 307 -41.17 -14.72 -6.81
N THR A 308 -41.35 -15.74 -5.99
CA THR A 308 -40.28 -16.59 -5.41
C THR A 308 -39.96 -17.85 -6.24
N ALA A 309 -39.98 -17.75 -7.56
CA ALA A 309 -39.86 -18.92 -8.43
C ALA A 309 -38.53 -19.68 -8.26
N GLY A 310 -38.62 -20.97 -7.92
CA GLY A 310 -37.49 -21.92 -7.96
C GLY A 310 -36.63 -22.02 -6.69
N ILE A 311 -37.02 -21.40 -5.58
CA ILE A 311 -36.33 -21.55 -4.29
C ILE A 311 -37.16 -22.43 -3.35
N THR A 312 -36.69 -23.65 -3.08
CA THR A 312 -37.35 -24.62 -2.19
C THR A 312 -36.92 -24.47 -0.73
N GLU A 313 -35.77 -23.86 -0.47
CA GLU A 313 -35.25 -23.66 0.88
C GLU A 313 -35.80 -22.37 1.50
N PRO A 314 -36.56 -22.44 2.61
CA PRO A 314 -37.12 -21.25 3.26
C PRO A 314 -36.04 -20.42 3.97
N GLN A 315 -34.91 -21.03 4.33
CA GLN A 315 -33.79 -20.34 4.98
C GLN A 315 -32.80 -19.82 3.94
N LEU A 316 -32.67 -18.49 3.84
CA LEU A 316 -31.82 -17.81 2.89
C LEU A 316 -30.39 -17.69 3.46
N SER A 317 -29.49 -18.55 3.02
CA SER A 317 -28.05 -18.53 3.34
C SER A 317 -27.22 -17.80 2.29
N ARG A 318 -27.65 -17.77 1.02
CA ARG A 318 -26.88 -17.30 -0.14
C ARG A 318 -27.67 -16.30 -0.99
N VAL A 319 -27.58 -15.03 -0.62
CA VAL A 319 -28.22 -13.91 -1.31
C VAL A 319 -27.16 -13.02 -1.94
N GLU A 320 -27.10 -13.04 -3.26
CA GLU A 320 -26.09 -12.33 -4.05
C GLU A 320 -26.74 -11.60 -5.22
N GLY A 321 -26.29 -10.38 -5.52
CA GLY A 321 -26.80 -9.65 -6.67
C GLY A 321 -26.10 -8.34 -6.92
N THR A 322 -26.15 -7.88 -8.16
CA THR A 322 -25.76 -6.52 -8.52
C THR A 322 -26.98 -5.72 -8.95
N LEU A 323 -27.24 -4.65 -8.20
CA LEU A 323 -28.40 -3.80 -8.33
C LEU A 323 -27.96 -2.39 -8.73
N THR A 324 -28.77 -1.76 -9.56
CA THR A 324 -28.56 -0.39 -10.03
C THR A 324 -29.49 0.54 -9.28
N VAL A 325 -28.93 1.59 -8.69
CA VAL A 325 -29.71 2.70 -8.11
C VAL A 325 -29.71 3.82 -9.15
N PRO A 326 -30.87 4.15 -9.76
CA PRO A 326 -30.94 5.21 -10.74
C PRO A 326 -30.76 6.58 -10.06
N ASP A 327 -30.31 7.58 -10.81
CA ASP A 327 -30.19 8.94 -10.29
C ASP A 327 -31.57 9.58 -9.99
N SER A 328 -32.64 9.11 -10.66
CA SER A 328 -34.02 9.56 -10.46
C SER A 328 -34.57 9.14 -9.10
N GLY A 329 -35.31 10.02 -8.41
CA GLY A 329 -35.88 9.76 -7.08
C GLY A 329 -36.94 8.65 -6.98
N ALA A 330 -37.56 8.26 -8.09
CA ALA A 330 -38.69 7.33 -8.10
C ALA A 330 -38.28 5.89 -7.78
N ASP A 331 -39.17 5.17 -7.12
CA ASP A 331 -39.03 3.74 -6.85
C ASP A 331 -39.11 2.91 -8.13
N GLY A 332 -38.49 1.73 -8.10
CA GLY A 332 -38.34 0.85 -9.25
C GLY A 332 -38.99 -0.51 -9.05
N VAL A 333 -39.29 -1.17 -10.17
CA VAL A 333 -39.76 -2.55 -10.21
C VAL A 333 -38.87 -3.35 -11.15
N ARG A 334 -38.39 -4.51 -10.71
CA ARG A 334 -37.52 -5.39 -11.51
C ARG A 334 -37.77 -6.86 -11.17
N SER A 335 -37.73 -7.72 -12.18
CA SER A 335 -37.72 -9.17 -11.96
C SER A 335 -36.37 -9.65 -11.42
N PHE A 336 -36.36 -10.44 -10.34
CA PHE A 336 -35.16 -11.10 -9.81
C PHE A 336 -35.01 -12.55 -10.31
N SER A 337 -36.00 -13.12 -11.02
CA SER A 337 -36.03 -14.54 -11.40
C SER A 337 -34.81 -15.03 -12.20
N GLY A 338 -34.17 -14.14 -12.96
CA GLY A 338 -32.97 -14.44 -13.76
C GLY A 338 -31.64 -14.36 -13.02
N MET A 339 -31.62 -14.14 -11.69
CA MET A 339 -30.38 -14.07 -10.89
C MET A 339 -30.02 -15.44 -10.31
N ASP A 340 -28.76 -15.85 -10.28
CA ASP A 340 -28.39 -17.23 -9.89
C ASP A 340 -28.39 -17.52 -8.36
N SER A 341 -28.89 -16.60 -7.53
CA SER A 341 -28.86 -16.71 -6.07
C SER A 341 -30.27 -16.74 -5.44
N GLN A 342 -30.34 -16.91 -4.11
CA GLN A 342 -31.60 -16.85 -3.37
C GLN A 342 -32.17 -15.42 -3.27
N ILE A 343 -31.55 -14.42 -3.90
CA ILE A 343 -32.14 -13.07 -4.03
C ILE A 343 -33.51 -13.09 -4.71
N LYS A 344 -33.86 -14.14 -5.46
CA LYS A 344 -35.22 -14.37 -6.00
C LYS A 344 -36.29 -14.41 -4.91
N ALA A 345 -35.93 -14.88 -3.72
CA ALA A 345 -36.81 -14.94 -2.55
C ALA A 345 -36.83 -13.64 -1.73
N VAL A 346 -36.24 -12.55 -2.25
CA VAL A 346 -36.33 -11.21 -1.68
C VAL A 346 -37.46 -10.46 -2.39
N SER A 347 -38.40 -9.92 -1.61
CA SER A 347 -39.56 -9.20 -2.13
C SER A 347 -39.26 -7.73 -2.47
N ALA A 348 -38.37 -7.09 -1.71
CA ALA A 348 -37.95 -5.72 -1.97
C ALA A 348 -36.53 -5.47 -1.44
N VAL A 349 -35.83 -4.54 -2.10
CA VAL A 349 -34.56 -3.99 -1.64
C VAL A 349 -34.68 -2.48 -1.52
N ARG A 350 -34.56 -1.95 -0.31
CA ARG A 350 -34.60 -0.52 -0.02
C ARG A 350 -33.19 0.01 0.22
N PHE A 351 -32.78 0.97 -0.58
CA PHE A 351 -31.54 1.72 -0.43
C PHE A 351 -31.83 3.06 0.24
N THR A 352 -30.99 3.44 1.19
CA THR A 352 -30.94 4.79 1.75
C THR A 352 -29.51 5.30 1.73
N ASN A 353 -29.31 6.55 2.15
CA ASN A 353 -27.97 7.08 2.35
C ASN A 353 -27.18 6.32 3.44
N LYS A 354 -27.82 5.61 4.37
CA LYS A 354 -27.15 4.98 5.53
C LYS A 354 -27.31 3.46 5.59
N GLN A 355 -28.27 2.89 4.88
CA GLN A 355 -28.64 1.48 5.01
C GLN A 355 -29.05 0.88 3.67
N ILE A 356 -28.90 -0.44 3.56
CA ILE A 356 -29.52 -1.24 2.52
C ILE A 356 -30.32 -2.35 3.20
N VAL A 357 -31.61 -2.40 2.93
CA VAL A 357 -32.56 -3.29 3.62
C VAL A 357 -33.16 -4.25 2.60
N LEU A 358 -33.07 -5.55 2.88
CA LEU A 358 -33.67 -6.61 2.06
C LEU A 358 -34.82 -7.22 2.86
N THR A 359 -36.01 -7.25 2.28
CA THR A 359 -37.20 -7.87 2.89
C THR A 359 -37.46 -9.21 2.23
N ALA A 360 -37.40 -10.29 2.99
CA ALA A 360 -37.70 -11.62 2.49
C ALA A 360 -39.16 -11.69 1.98
N ALA A 361 -39.40 -12.52 0.97
CA ALA A 361 -40.74 -12.89 0.58
C ALA A 361 -41.42 -13.71 1.68
N GLU A 362 -42.74 -13.81 1.61
CA GLU A 362 -43.52 -14.60 2.57
C GLU A 362 -43.06 -16.07 2.59
N GLY A 363 -42.90 -16.63 3.79
CA GLY A 363 -42.41 -18.01 3.98
C GLY A 363 -40.88 -18.16 3.96
N TYR A 364 -40.11 -17.08 3.75
CA TYR A 364 -38.65 -17.11 3.73
C TYR A 364 -38.03 -16.26 4.85
N SER A 365 -36.87 -16.67 5.35
CA SER A 365 -36.10 -15.91 6.35
C SER A 365 -34.59 -15.98 6.13
N PHE A 366 -33.88 -14.90 6.43
CA PHE A 366 -32.41 -14.89 6.35
C PHE A 366 -31.79 -15.68 7.49
N MET A 367 -30.70 -16.42 7.21
CA MET A 367 -30.01 -17.19 8.24
C MET A 367 -29.22 -16.29 9.20
N GLN A 368 -29.58 -16.31 10.49
CA GLN A 368 -28.89 -15.56 11.54
C GLN A 368 -27.39 -15.90 11.62
N ASN A 369 -27.03 -17.18 11.41
CA ASN A 369 -25.65 -17.62 11.47
C ASN A 369 -24.76 -16.95 10.42
N THR A 370 -25.28 -16.64 9.23
CA THR A 370 -24.54 -15.91 8.19
C THR A 370 -24.22 -14.48 8.61
N ALA A 371 -25.19 -13.78 9.24
CA ALA A 371 -24.97 -12.44 9.80
C ALA A 371 -23.97 -12.48 10.98
N ASN A 372 -24.14 -13.44 11.89
CA ASN A 372 -23.27 -13.62 13.06
C ASN A 372 -21.82 -13.98 12.66
N ALA A 373 -21.65 -14.83 11.64
CA ALA A 373 -20.35 -15.19 11.08
C ALA A 373 -19.72 -14.06 10.26
N ARG A 374 -20.45 -12.95 10.04
CA ARG A 374 -20.04 -11.81 9.21
C ARG A 374 -19.71 -12.20 7.77
N ASP A 375 -20.34 -13.26 7.27
CA ASP A 375 -20.18 -13.70 5.89
C ASP A 375 -21.09 -12.88 4.97
N TYR A 376 -20.71 -11.62 4.80
CA TYR A 376 -21.40 -10.69 3.93
C TYR A 376 -20.47 -9.60 3.45
N ALA A 377 -20.85 -8.94 2.36
CA ALA A 377 -20.21 -7.74 1.86
C ALA A 377 -21.18 -6.90 1.05
N VAL A 378 -21.10 -5.58 1.24
CA VAL A 378 -21.72 -4.60 0.35
C VAL A 378 -20.61 -3.85 -0.35
N GLN A 379 -20.62 -3.86 -1.68
CA GLN A 379 -19.59 -3.26 -2.49
C GLN A 379 -20.13 -2.26 -3.50
N ILE A 380 -19.37 -1.20 -3.74
CA ILE A 380 -19.62 -0.22 -4.80
C ILE A 380 -18.37 -0.06 -5.65
N THR A 381 -18.55 0.37 -6.90
CA THR A 381 -17.44 0.72 -7.79
C THR A 381 -17.50 2.20 -8.13
N ARG A 382 -16.47 2.96 -7.73
CA ARG A 382 -16.27 4.37 -8.09
C ARG A 382 -14.95 4.51 -8.83
N ASN A 383 -14.94 5.17 -9.98
CA ASN A 383 -13.73 5.40 -10.78
C ASN A 383 -12.90 4.12 -11.04
N LYS A 384 -13.57 3.01 -11.41
CA LYS A 384 -12.95 1.68 -11.63
C LYS A 384 -12.32 1.06 -10.38
N VAL A 385 -12.60 1.59 -9.19
CA VAL A 385 -12.12 1.07 -7.90
C VAL A 385 -13.31 0.57 -7.09
N THR A 386 -13.22 -0.69 -6.65
CA THR A 386 -14.21 -1.30 -5.76
C THR A 386 -13.91 -1.01 -4.29
N TYR A 387 -14.94 -0.65 -3.55
CA TYR A 387 -14.91 -0.38 -2.11
C TYR A 387 -15.92 -1.26 -1.39
N ARG A 388 -15.55 -1.79 -0.22
CA ARG A 388 -16.48 -2.42 0.73
C ARG A 388 -17.04 -1.35 1.66
N ILE A 389 -18.36 -1.22 1.73
CA ILE A 389 -19.04 -0.11 2.39
C ILE A 389 -19.94 -0.53 3.55
N ASP A 390 -20.06 -1.84 3.82
CA ASP A 390 -20.78 -2.34 5.01
C ASP A 390 -19.97 -2.13 6.30
N LYS A 391 -20.70 -1.74 7.35
CA LYS A 391 -20.25 -1.67 8.74
C LYS A 391 -20.74 -2.89 9.53
N SER A 392 -22.03 -3.21 9.39
CA SER A 392 -22.69 -4.34 10.05
C SER A 392 -23.86 -4.84 9.23
N ALA A 393 -24.33 -6.04 9.56
CA ALA A 393 -25.59 -6.59 9.10
C ALA A 393 -26.37 -7.12 10.30
N GLU A 394 -27.69 -6.96 10.28
CA GLU A 394 -28.61 -7.41 11.32
C GLU A 394 -29.85 -8.01 10.66
N ILE A 395 -30.41 -9.06 11.28
CA ILE A 395 -31.67 -9.67 10.86
C ILE A 395 -32.71 -9.41 11.94
N THR A 396 -33.84 -8.88 11.53
CA THR A 396 -35.00 -8.61 12.38
C THR A 396 -36.27 -9.14 11.72
N GLU A 397 -37.39 -9.01 12.42
CA GLU A 397 -38.72 -9.27 11.87
C GLU A 397 -39.50 -7.95 11.81
N ALA A 398 -40.15 -7.69 10.67
CA ALA A 398 -41.06 -6.56 10.50
C ALA A 398 -42.25 -7.02 9.65
N ASP A 399 -43.46 -6.72 10.11
CA ASP A 399 -44.71 -7.09 9.44
C ASP A 399 -44.80 -8.59 9.07
N GLY A 400 -44.33 -9.46 9.96
CA GLY A 400 -44.29 -10.91 9.75
C GLY A 400 -43.29 -11.37 8.67
N ARG A 401 -42.40 -10.48 8.21
CA ARG A 401 -41.33 -10.78 7.25
C ARG A 401 -39.97 -10.68 7.92
N SER A 402 -39.07 -11.58 7.53
CA SER A 402 -37.65 -11.46 7.88
C SER A 402 -37.00 -10.33 7.09
N VAL A 403 -36.24 -9.48 7.78
CA VAL A 403 -35.60 -8.28 7.22
C VAL A 403 -34.11 -8.31 7.52
N LEU A 404 -33.29 -8.26 6.47
CA LEU A 404 -31.83 -8.12 6.56
C LEU A 404 -31.44 -6.66 6.32
N THR A 405 -30.85 -6.02 7.33
CA THR A 405 -30.39 -4.62 7.26
C THR A 405 -28.87 -4.56 7.27
N PHE A 406 -28.29 -4.09 6.17
CA PHE A 406 -26.91 -3.64 6.12
C PHE A 406 -26.81 -2.18 6.56
N THR A 407 -26.03 -1.92 7.60
CA THR A 407 -25.65 -0.54 7.96
C THR A 407 -24.36 -0.17 7.22
N LEU A 408 -24.37 0.99 6.56
CA LEU A 408 -23.23 1.50 5.79
C LEU A 408 -22.21 2.19 6.71
N ASP A 409 -20.95 2.21 6.27
CA ASP A 409 -19.81 2.79 7.01
C ASP A 409 -19.81 4.33 7.08
N LYS A 410 -20.65 4.99 6.27
CA LYS A 410 -20.96 6.41 6.32
C LYS A 410 -22.26 6.69 5.57
N SER A 411 -22.69 7.95 5.57
CA SER A 411 -23.75 8.42 4.68
C SER A 411 -23.22 8.50 3.23
N TYR A 412 -23.92 7.90 2.26
CA TYR A 412 -23.54 7.86 0.85
C TYR A 412 -24.46 8.71 -0.03
N LYS A 413 -23.87 9.42 -0.98
CA LYS A 413 -24.62 10.11 -2.04
C LYS A 413 -25.28 9.07 -2.93
N ARG A 414 -26.46 9.38 -3.46
CA ARG A 414 -27.17 8.51 -4.40
C ARG A 414 -26.28 8.15 -5.61
N SER A 415 -25.55 9.14 -6.12
CA SER A 415 -24.57 8.98 -7.22
C SER A 415 -23.43 8.00 -6.91
N ASP A 416 -23.13 7.73 -5.64
CA ASP A 416 -22.10 6.77 -5.26
C ASP A 416 -22.61 5.33 -5.27
N LEU A 417 -23.94 5.14 -5.21
CA LEU A 417 -24.60 3.83 -5.14
C LEU A 417 -25.19 3.39 -6.49
N GLN A 418 -24.78 3.99 -7.62
CA GLN A 418 -25.30 3.66 -8.95
C GLN A 418 -25.17 2.17 -9.32
N LYS A 419 -24.16 1.48 -8.79
CA LYS A 419 -23.98 0.04 -8.93
C LYS A 419 -23.52 -0.55 -7.60
N VAL A 420 -24.43 -1.28 -6.95
CA VAL A 420 -24.19 -1.95 -5.68
C VAL A 420 -24.16 -3.45 -5.88
N THR A 421 -23.11 -4.10 -5.41
CA THR A 421 -23.01 -5.55 -5.36
C THR A 421 -23.20 -5.98 -3.91
N LEU A 422 -24.15 -6.88 -3.69
CA LEU A 422 -24.50 -7.45 -2.39
C LEU A 422 -24.08 -8.92 -2.37
N ARG A 423 -23.52 -9.34 -1.25
CA ARG A 423 -23.26 -10.75 -0.93
C ARG A 423 -23.64 -11.01 0.52
N PHE A 424 -24.40 -12.07 0.75
CA PHE A 424 -24.75 -12.61 2.05
C PHE A 424 -24.65 -14.14 1.95
N GLY A 425 -23.67 -14.71 2.64
CA GLY A 425 -23.22 -16.09 2.50
C GLY A 425 -22.25 -16.33 1.35
N ALA A 426 -21.77 -17.59 1.28
CA ALA A 426 -20.93 -18.14 0.22
C ALA A 426 -21.76 -18.82 -0.87
#